data_AF-A0A956JKZ4-F1
#
_entry.id   AF-A0A956JKZ4-F1
#
_cell.length_a   1.000
_cell.length_b   1.000
_cell.length_c   1.000
_cell.angle_alpha   90.00
_cell.angle_beta   90.00
_cell.angle_gamma   90.00
#
_symmetry.space_group_name_H-M   'P 1'
#
loop_
_entity.id
_entity.type
_entity.pdbx_description
1 polymer ?
#
loop_
_entity_poly.entity_id
_entity_poly.type
_entity_poly.pdbx_seq_one_letter_code
_entity_poly.pdbx_strand_id
1 'polypeptide(L)'
;CKAAGCGDGYLQEGVEACDDGNLVNEDACTEVCQLATCGDGIIQAGVEECDDKNEVNADMCSLQCHDTPVALTLTAGGETATYGGDGGDPFDDSCPQGQALIGFSGKLDGNNWHGNVAGICGTLALDVEGDAFVIAVSEAASLPLRGAANQNGQGWSRYCPAGEVVVGFSGRNGWYIDQLTFYCAAPQIAEDGDGFFVSLGAAAPLAAIGGPGGDPFPETYCPMGQIATRQRGRASNDLDRFGLGCANINLLY
;
A
#
# COMPACT_ATOMS: atom_id res chain seq x y z
N CYS A 1 -21.87 18.26 -54.43
CA CYS A 1 -21.17 18.04 -53.15
C CYS A 1 -21.60 19.12 -52.17
N LYS A 2 -21.79 18.78 -50.90
CA LYS A 2 -21.99 19.75 -49.81
C LYS A 2 -20.59 20.13 -49.28
N ALA A 3 -20.43 21.36 -48.79
CA ALA A 3 -19.20 21.75 -48.12
C ALA A 3 -19.09 21.03 -46.77
N ALA A 4 -17.85 20.81 -46.32
CA ALA A 4 -17.58 20.36 -44.97
C ALA A 4 -18.15 21.34 -43.95
N GLY A 5 -18.63 20.82 -42.83
CA GLY A 5 -19.23 21.61 -41.79
C GLY A 5 -19.36 20.77 -40.54
N CYS A 6 -18.77 21.27 -39.46
CA CYS A 6 -18.76 20.61 -38.19
C CYS A 6 -20.18 20.43 -37.63
N GLY A 7 -20.41 19.29 -36.99
CA GLY A 7 -21.67 18.92 -36.37
C GLY A 7 -22.74 18.49 -37.38
N ASP A 8 -22.35 18.11 -38.60
CA ASP A 8 -23.29 17.67 -39.64
C ASP A 8 -23.50 16.16 -39.70
N GLY A 9 -22.82 15.43 -38.81
CA GLY A 9 -22.90 13.99 -38.61
C GLY A 9 -21.96 13.20 -39.52
N TYR A 10 -21.08 13.87 -40.28
CA TYR A 10 -20.19 13.22 -41.24
C TYR A 10 -18.74 13.63 -41.01
N LEU A 11 -17.95 12.69 -40.48
CA LEU A 11 -16.51 12.84 -40.37
C LEU A 11 -15.85 12.97 -41.75
N GLN A 12 -15.20 14.11 -41.98
CA GLN A 12 -14.54 14.42 -43.25
C GLN A 12 -13.02 14.38 -43.12
N GLU A 13 -12.43 13.31 -43.67
CA GLU A 13 -11.01 13.01 -43.55
C GLU A 13 -10.12 14.18 -44.04
N GLY A 14 -9.21 14.62 -43.17
CA GLY A 14 -8.29 15.73 -43.44
C GLY A 14 -8.88 17.12 -43.25
N VAL A 15 -10.15 17.25 -42.85
CA VAL A 15 -10.80 18.53 -42.51
C VAL A 15 -11.15 18.59 -41.02
N GLU A 16 -11.73 17.52 -40.48
CA GLU A 16 -12.24 17.42 -39.12
C GLU A 16 -11.58 16.23 -38.42
N ALA A 17 -11.26 16.37 -37.13
CA ALA A 17 -10.70 15.27 -36.32
C ALA A 17 -11.81 14.35 -35.79
N CYS A 18 -13.01 14.89 -35.64
CA CYS A 18 -14.23 14.22 -35.17
C CYS A 18 -15.45 14.95 -35.77
N ASP A 19 -16.61 14.30 -35.78
CA ASP A 19 -17.92 14.92 -35.97
C ASP A 19 -18.96 14.00 -35.31
N ASP A 20 -19.69 14.52 -34.31
CA ASP A 20 -20.68 13.77 -33.54
C ASP A 20 -22.13 14.21 -33.87
N GLY A 21 -22.31 15.06 -34.88
CA GLY A 21 -23.60 15.56 -35.30
C GLY A 21 -24.17 16.69 -34.45
N ASN A 22 -23.38 17.33 -33.61
CA ASN A 22 -23.80 18.51 -32.84
C ASN A 22 -22.68 19.59 -32.76
N LEU A 23 -22.97 20.70 -32.08
CA LEU A 23 -22.02 21.80 -31.82
C LEU A 23 -21.96 22.11 -30.31
N VAL A 24 -21.76 21.07 -29.51
CA VAL A 24 -21.67 21.11 -28.05
C VAL A 24 -20.21 20.87 -27.68
N ASN A 25 -19.63 21.72 -26.83
CA ASN A 25 -18.20 21.60 -26.47
C ASN A 25 -17.96 20.59 -25.34
N GLU A 26 -19.00 20.25 -24.60
CA GLU A 26 -18.99 19.33 -23.47
C GLU A 26 -19.06 17.84 -23.89
N ASP A 27 -19.00 17.56 -25.20
CA ASP A 27 -18.95 16.21 -25.76
C ASP A 27 -17.51 15.86 -26.20
N ALA A 28 -17.28 14.61 -26.59
CA ALA A 28 -15.97 14.15 -27.06
C ALA A 28 -15.48 14.85 -28.35
N CYS A 29 -16.38 15.54 -29.04
CA CYS A 29 -16.09 16.35 -30.21
C CYS A 29 -16.54 17.79 -29.97
N THR A 30 -15.60 18.72 -30.01
CA THR A 30 -15.88 20.15 -29.79
C THR A 30 -16.65 20.78 -30.95
N GLU A 31 -17.22 21.97 -30.74
CA GLU A 31 -17.97 22.73 -31.77
C GLU A 31 -17.10 23.16 -32.98
N VAL A 32 -15.79 23.00 -32.87
CA VAL A 32 -14.79 23.25 -33.93
C VAL A 32 -14.22 21.96 -34.52
N CYS A 33 -14.85 20.81 -34.25
CA CYS A 33 -14.50 19.48 -34.74
C CYS A 33 -13.06 19.08 -34.46
N GLN A 34 -12.61 19.45 -33.25
CA GLN A 34 -11.42 18.92 -32.61
C GLN A 34 -11.83 17.94 -31.52
N LEU A 35 -10.98 16.94 -31.29
CA LEU A 35 -11.15 16.03 -30.16
C LEU A 35 -11.05 16.80 -28.85
N ALA A 36 -11.92 16.42 -27.91
CA ALA A 36 -11.84 16.78 -26.50
C ALA A 36 -10.39 16.64 -25.98
N THR A 37 -9.93 17.61 -25.19
CA THR A 37 -8.56 17.68 -24.68
C THR A 37 -8.58 18.20 -23.24
N CYS A 38 -8.01 17.40 -22.34
CA CYS A 38 -7.82 17.77 -20.96
C CYS A 38 -7.03 19.08 -20.79
N GLY A 39 -7.52 19.96 -19.91
CA GLY A 39 -6.87 21.22 -19.52
C GLY A 39 -7.30 22.43 -20.37
N ASP A 40 -8.38 22.31 -21.14
CA ASP A 40 -8.94 23.42 -21.92
C ASP A 40 -9.98 24.24 -21.12
N GLY A 41 -10.41 23.72 -19.97
CA GLY A 41 -11.37 24.31 -19.03
C GLY A 41 -12.83 23.96 -19.30
N ILE A 42 -13.10 22.94 -20.12
CA ILE A 42 -14.46 22.50 -20.46
C ILE A 42 -14.62 21.02 -20.17
N ILE A 43 -15.33 20.65 -19.11
CA ILE A 43 -15.57 19.24 -18.78
C ILE A 43 -16.29 18.50 -19.91
N GLN A 44 -15.59 17.59 -20.59
CA GLN A 44 -16.08 16.78 -21.70
C GLN A 44 -16.59 15.42 -21.22
N ALA A 45 -17.91 15.23 -21.28
CA ALA A 45 -18.60 14.07 -20.74
C ALA A 45 -18.10 12.76 -21.36
N GLY A 46 -17.62 11.85 -20.51
CA GLY A 46 -17.13 10.53 -20.93
C GLY A 46 -15.72 10.53 -21.54
N VAL A 47 -15.05 11.69 -21.56
CA VAL A 47 -13.63 11.81 -21.89
C VAL A 47 -12.82 12.11 -20.64
N GLU A 48 -13.33 12.96 -19.76
CA GLU A 48 -12.68 13.40 -18.53
C GLU A 48 -13.67 13.46 -17.36
N GLU A 49 -13.12 13.40 -16.15
CA GLU A 49 -13.89 13.46 -14.89
C GLU A 49 -13.98 14.89 -14.37
N CYS A 50 -12.96 15.69 -14.65
CA CYS A 50 -12.81 17.07 -14.21
C CYS A 50 -11.95 17.86 -15.22
N ASP A 51 -12.01 19.19 -15.17
CA ASP A 51 -11.03 20.07 -15.82
C ASP A 51 -11.03 21.40 -15.07
N ASP A 52 -9.93 21.70 -14.39
CA ASP A 52 -9.78 22.91 -13.60
C ASP A 52 -8.79 23.93 -14.19
N LYS A 53 -8.19 23.58 -15.35
CA LYS A 53 -7.32 24.44 -16.15
C LYS A 53 -6.11 25.00 -15.40
N ASN A 54 -5.57 24.28 -14.43
CA ASN A 54 -4.34 24.68 -13.74
C ASN A 54 -3.17 23.70 -14.03
N GLU A 55 -2.00 23.96 -13.44
CA GLU A 55 -0.78 23.14 -13.61
C GLU A 55 -0.41 22.40 -12.31
N VAL A 56 -1.40 22.02 -11.50
CA VAL A 56 -1.26 21.35 -10.21
C VAL A 56 -1.90 19.97 -10.30
N ASN A 57 -1.11 18.91 -10.24
CA ASN A 57 -1.60 17.53 -10.32
C ASN A 57 -2.26 17.03 -9.02
N ALA A 58 -1.83 17.57 -7.88
CA ALA A 58 -2.23 17.11 -6.55
C ALA A 58 -3.28 18.00 -5.88
N ASP A 59 -4.26 18.51 -6.63
CA ASP A 59 -5.43 19.20 -6.09
C ASP A 59 -6.71 18.39 -6.27
N MET A 60 -7.82 18.97 -6.74
CA MET A 60 -9.08 18.24 -6.97
C MET A 60 -9.18 17.65 -8.38
N CYS A 61 -8.31 18.06 -9.30
CA CYS A 61 -8.32 17.57 -10.68
C CYS A 61 -6.89 17.34 -11.15
N SER A 62 -6.58 16.13 -11.60
CA SER A 62 -5.21 15.85 -12.07
C SER A 62 -4.94 16.50 -13.43
N LEU A 63 -3.67 16.56 -13.81
CA LEU A 63 -3.24 17.02 -15.14
C LEU A 63 -3.62 16.04 -16.27
N GLN A 64 -4.15 14.86 -15.90
CA GLN A 64 -4.75 13.89 -16.81
C GLN A 64 -6.29 13.92 -16.72
N CYS A 65 -6.86 14.91 -16.03
CA CYS A 65 -8.29 15.13 -15.87
C CYS A 65 -9.04 13.97 -15.21
N HIS A 66 -8.35 13.33 -14.26
CA HIS A 66 -8.93 12.37 -13.33
C HIS A 66 -9.24 13.03 -11.98
N ASP A 67 -10.30 12.57 -11.34
CA ASP A 67 -10.57 12.91 -9.95
C ASP A 67 -9.38 12.44 -9.09
N THR A 68 -9.00 13.27 -8.13
CA THR A 68 -7.85 13.01 -7.27
C THR A 68 -8.26 12.37 -5.95
N PRO A 69 -7.37 11.63 -5.28
CA PRO A 69 -7.70 11.03 -4.00
C PRO A 69 -7.87 12.10 -2.90
N VAL A 70 -8.91 11.93 -2.08
CA VAL A 70 -9.20 12.79 -0.90
C VAL A 70 -8.91 12.10 0.43
N ALA A 71 -8.81 10.77 0.43
CA ALA A 71 -8.47 9.98 1.60
C ALA A 71 -7.92 8.59 1.22
N LEU A 72 -7.38 7.87 2.21
CA LEU A 72 -7.05 6.46 2.07
C LEU A 72 -7.79 5.61 3.11
N THR A 73 -7.98 4.33 2.79
CA THR A 73 -8.50 3.33 3.73
C THR A 73 -7.69 2.05 3.69
N LEU A 74 -7.75 1.28 4.76
CA LEU A 74 -7.22 -0.08 4.80
C LEU A 74 -8.38 -1.07 4.82
N THR A 75 -8.40 -1.99 3.86
CA THR A 75 -9.35 -3.12 3.84
C THR A 75 -8.61 -4.41 4.10
N ALA A 76 -9.18 -5.27 4.94
CA ALA A 76 -8.61 -6.58 5.23
C ALA A 76 -8.32 -7.35 3.93
N GLY A 77 -7.10 -7.85 3.83
CA GLY A 77 -6.59 -8.60 2.70
C GLY A 77 -6.39 -10.08 3.07
N GLY A 78 -5.41 -10.70 2.42
CA GLY A 78 -5.04 -12.08 2.70
C GLY A 78 -4.17 -12.21 3.95
N GLU A 79 -3.66 -13.43 4.13
CA GLU A 79 -2.75 -13.76 5.23
C GLU A 79 -1.56 -14.53 4.66
N THR A 80 -0.41 -14.38 5.30
CA THR A 80 0.76 -15.17 4.94
C THR A 80 0.63 -16.61 5.45
N ALA A 81 1.46 -17.50 4.91
CA ALA A 81 1.78 -18.75 5.62
C ALA A 81 2.36 -18.43 7.02
N THR A 82 2.23 -19.39 7.94
CA THR A 82 2.82 -19.31 9.29
C THR A 82 3.89 -20.38 9.45
N TYR A 83 4.96 -20.06 10.16
CA TYR A 83 6.09 -20.97 10.41
C TYR A 83 6.32 -21.12 11.90
N GLY A 84 6.84 -22.27 12.32
CA GLY A 84 7.04 -22.63 13.72
C GLY A 84 6.21 -23.82 14.19
N GLY A 85 6.33 -24.14 15.48
CA GLY A 85 5.65 -25.25 16.14
C GLY A 85 4.15 -25.05 16.31
N ASP A 86 3.49 -26.10 16.80
CA ASP A 86 2.05 -26.10 17.13
C ASP A 86 1.78 -25.88 18.63
N GLY A 87 2.83 -25.59 19.41
CA GLY A 87 2.74 -25.26 20.83
C GLY A 87 2.09 -23.88 21.08
N GLY A 88 1.91 -23.55 22.35
CA GLY A 88 1.38 -22.26 22.78
C GLY A 88 -0.07 -21.96 22.39
N ASP A 89 -0.53 -20.78 22.82
CA ASP A 89 -1.87 -20.29 22.54
C ASP A 89 -1.87 -19.40 21.29
N PRO A 90 -2.91 -19.50 20.44
CA PRO A 90 -3.00 -18.68 19.24
C PRO A 90 -3.22 -17.20 19.58
N PHE A 91 -2.65 -16.32 18.76
CA PHE A 91 -2.92 -14.88 18.79
C PHE A 91 -3.07 -14.32 17.37
N ASP A 92 -3.82 -13.23 17.26
CA ASP A 92 -4.05 -12.46 16.03
C ASP A 92 -4.30 -11.01 16.43
N ASP A 93 -3.23 -10.22 16.46
CA ASP A 93 -3.27 -8.83 16.90
C ASP A 93 -3.20 -7.91 15.71
N SER A 94 -4.20 -7.04 15.60
CA SER A 94 -4.29 -6.06 14.53
C SER A 94 -3.85 -4.69 15.01
N CYS A 95 -3.11 -3.99 14.16
CA CYS A 95 -2.95 -2.55 14.32
C CYS A 95 -4.34 -1.88 14.29
N PRO A 96 -4.53 -0.78 15.04
CA PRO A 96 -5.75 0.02 14.98
C PRO A 96 -6.11 0.43 13.53
N GLN A 97 -7.37 0.82 13.34
CA GLN A 97 -7.85 1.25 12.02
C GLN A 97 -6.98 2.39 11.44
N GLY A 98 -6.63 2.27 10.16
CA GLY A 98 -5.75 3.22 9.47
C GLY A 98 -4.26 3.07 9.79
N GLN A 99 -3.87 2.01 10.51
CA GLN A 99 -2.48 1.73 10.85
C GLN A 99 -1.97 0.43 10.24
N ALA A 100 -0.67 0.37 9.96
CA ALA A 100 0.04 -0.82 9.51
C ALA A 100 1.26 -1.10 10.39
N LEU A 101 1.82 -2.30 10.25
CA LEU A 101 3.07 -2.65 10.91
C LEU A 101 4.22 -1.91 10.25
N ILE A 102 4.96 -1.13 11.03
CA ILE A 102 6.18 -0.41 10.60
C ILE A 102 7.44 -1.02 11.21
N GLY A 103 7.30 -2.11 11.92
CA GLY A 103 8.40 -2.78 12.61
C GLY A 103 7.92 -3.74 13.66
N PHE A 104 8.90 -4.29 14.39
CA PHE A 104 8.69 -5.19 15.50
C PHE A 104 9.70 -4.92 16.60
N SER A 105 9.31 -5.22 17.84
CA SER A 105 10.21 -5.27 18.99
C SER A 105 9.98 -6.55 19.77
N GLY A 106 10.93 -6.91 20.61
CA GLY A 106 10.83 -8.10 21.43
C GLY A 106 12.09 -8.37 22.23
N LYS A 107 12.18 -9.60 22.73
CA LYS A 107 13.29 -10.09 23.53
C LYS A 107 13.58 -11.54 23.19
N LEU A 108 14.86 -11.85 23.04
CA LEU A 108 15.31 -13.22 22.92
C LEU A 108 15.31 -13.92 24.30
N ASP A 109 15.18 -15.24 24.30
CA ASP A 109 15.39 -16.07 25.48
C ASP A 109 16.90 -16.30 25.75
N GLY A 110 17.24 -17.16 26.71
CA GLY A 110 18.63 -17.52 27.02
C GLY A 110 19.34 -18.35 25.95
N ASN A 111 18.59 -18.96 25.02
CA ASN A 111 19.10 -19.78 23.92
C ASN A 111 19.14 -19.02 22.57
N ASN A 112 18.77 -17.73 22.57
CA ASN A 112 18.59 -16.88 21.40
C ASN A 112 17.38 -17.22 20.52
N TRP A 113 16.37 -17.90 21.07
CA TRP A 113 15.04 -18.01 20.48
C TRP A 113 14.23 -16.74 20.73
N HIS A 114 13.23 -16.48 19.89
CA HIS A 114 12.32 -15.36 20.10
C HIS A 114 11.43 -15.63 21.31
N GLY A 115 11.80 -15.10 22.46
CA GLY A 115 11.06 -15.28 23.70
C GLY A 115 9.78 -14.45 23.76
N ASN A 116 9.77 -13.29 23.10
CA ASN A 116 8.55 -12.54 22.84
C ASN A 116 8.67 -11.60 21.62
N VAL A 117 7.51 -11.18 21.11
CA VAL A 117 7.40 -10.23 20.00
C VAL A 117 6.17 -9.33 20.15
N ALA A 118 6.30 -8.08 19.70
CA ALA A 118 5.23 -7.11 19.55
C ALA A 118 5.44 -6.31 18.27
N GLY A 119 4.40 -6.25 17.42
CA GLY A 119 4.36 -5.36 16.27
C GLY A 119 4.34 -3.90 16.69
N ILE A 120 5.01 -3.06 15.92
CA ILE A 120 5.01 -1.61 16.07
C ILE A 120 4.11 -1.07 14.98
N CYS A 121 3.04 -0.37 15.34
CA CYS A 121 2.11 0.19 14.37
C CYS A 121 2.51 1.62 14.00
N GLY A 122 2.22 2.00 12.76
CA GLY A 122 2.30 3.36 12.27
C GLY A 122 1.02 3.75 11.54
N THR A 123 0.63 5.01 11.64
CA THR A 123 -0.51 5.59 10.94
C THR A 123 -0.15 5.90 9.50
N LEU A 124 -1.03 5.53 8.58
CA LEU A 124 -0.94 5.88 7.16
C LEU A 124 -1.91 7.04 6.90
N ALA A 125 -1.40 8.10 6.29
CA ALA A 125 -2.19 9.25 5.89
C ALA A 125 -1.90 9.61 4.44
N LEU A 126 -2.94 10.02 3.72
CA LEU A 126 -2.77 10.70 2.44
C LEU A 126 -2.20 12.09 2.72
N ASP A 127 -1.15 12.45 2.01
CA ASP A 127 -0.50 13.76 2.10
C ASP A 127 -0.06 14.20 0.71
N VAL A 128 0.36 15.46 0.58
CA VAL A 128 0.88 16.03 -0.66
C VAL A 128 2.27 16.59 -0.41
N GLU A 129 3.27 16.06 -1.13
CA GLU A 129 4.62 16.60 -1.11
C GLU A 129 4.92 17.26 -2.47
N GLY A 130 5.00 18.59 -2.45
CA GLY A 130 5.11 19.36 -3.70
C GLY A 130 3.80 19.28 -4.47
N ASP A 131 3.81 18.52 -5.57
CA ASP A 131 2.67 18.33 -6.48
C ASP A 131 2.40 16.83 -6.73
N ALA A 132 2.73 16.00 -5.74
CA ALA A 132 2.51 14.56 -5.81
C ALA A 132 1.84 14.07 -4.53
N PHE A 133 0.82 13.23 -4.70
CA PHE A 133 0.25 12.49 -3.58
C PHE A 133 1.25 11.48 -3.03
N VAL A 134 1.38 11.46 -1.72
CA VAL A 134 2.25 10.53 -0.99
C VAL A 134 1.48 9.88 0.16
N ILE A 135 2.00 8.75 0.63
CA ILE A 135 1.48 8.08 1.82
C ILE A 135 2.44 8.37 2.97
N ALA A 136 2.07 9.30 3.83
CA ALA A 136 2.83 9.62 5.03
C ALA A 136 2.69 8.50 6.06
N VAL A 137 3.82 8.04 6.60
CA VAL A 137 3.89 7.01 7.64
C VAL A 137 4.47 7.59 8.92
N SER A 138 3.72 7.53 10.00
CA SER A 138 4.15 8.04 11.32
C SER A 138 3.98 6.98 12.41
N GLU A 139 4.95 6.87 13.33
CA GLU A 139 4.88 5.91 14.43
C GLU A 139 3.66 6.15 15.34
N ALA A 140 3.02 5.06 15.75
CA ALA A 140 1.84 5.05 16.60
C ALA A 140 2.07 4.11 17.80
N ALA A 141 1.07 3.30 18.16
CA ALA A 141 1.15 2.40 19.30
C ALA A 141 1.80 1.06 18.93
N SER A 142 2.35 0.36 19.92
CA SER A 142 2.75 -1.04 19.77
C SER A 142 1.58 -1.98 20.07
N LEU A 143 1.56 -3.12 19.40
CA LEU A 143 0.67 -4.24 19.68
C LEU A 143 1.02 -4.88 21.03
N PRO A 144 0.10 -5.70 21.60
CA PRO A 144 0.39 -6.47 22.78
C PRO A 144 1.61 -7.38 22.59
N LEU A 145 2.39 -7.52 23.66
CA LEU A 145 3.50 -8.48 23.70
C LEU A 145 2.96 -9.92 23.69
N ARG A 146 3.55 -10.77 22.85
CA ARG A 146 3.24 -12.21 22.75
C ARG A 146 4.47 -13.04 23.10
N GLY A 147 4.31 -14.02 23.98
CA GLY A 147 5.41 -14.72 24.66
C GLY A 147 5.61 -14.23 26.10
N ALA A 148 6.60 -14.77 26.82
CA ALA A 148 6.85 -14.38 28.21
C ALA A 148 7.42 -12.96 28.30
N ALA A 149 6.86 -12.10 29.15
CA ALA A 149 7.37 -10.73 29.33
C ALA A 149 8.75 -10.67 30.03
N ASN A 150 9.08 -11.67 30.85
CA ASN A 150 10.27 -11.69 31.71
C ASN A 150 11.39 -12.57 31.14
N GLN A 151 11.70 -12.39 29.85
CA GLN A 151 12.80 -13.11 29.22
C GLN A 151 14.15 -12.58 29.72
N ASN A 152 15.16 -13.45 29.82
CA ASN A 152 16.50 -13.07 30.32
C ASN A 152 17.50 -12.71 29.21
N GLY A 153 17.14 -12.89 27.94
CA GLY A 153 18.02 -12.63 26.80
C GLY A 153 18.03 -11.18 26.31
N GLN A 154 18.54 -10.96 25.10
CA GLN A 154 18.74 -9.61 24.55
C GLN A 154 17.41 -9.01 24.04
N GLY A 155 17.12 -7.77 24.45
CA GLY A 155 16.04 -6.98 23.85
C GLY A 155 16.41 -6.45 22.46
N TRP A 156 15.43 -6.34 21.58
CA TRP A 156 15.64 -5.89 20.21
C TRP A 156 14.45 -5.08 19.70
N SER A 157 14.76 -4.15 18.79
CA SER A 157 13.77 -3.44 17.97
C SER A 157 14.26 -3.37 16.53
N ARG A 158 13.33 -3.46 15.60
CA ARG A 158 13.54 -3.32 14.17
C ARG A 158 12.42 -2.47 13.60
N TYR A 159 12.80 -1.31 13.11
CA TYR A 159 11.92 -0.41 12.38
C TYR A 159 12.23 -0.53 10.90
N CYS A 160 11.18 -0.45 10.08
CA CYS A 160 11.36 -0.13 8.68
C CYS A 160 11.97 1.28 8.54
N PRO A 161 12.67 1.56 7.42
CA PRO A 161 13.08 2.92 7.08
C PRO A 161 11.90 3.90 7.14
N ALA A 162 12.20 5.20 7.27
CA ALA A 162 11.17 6.23 7.31
C ALA A 162 10.31 6.20 6.04
N GLY A 163 8.99 6.24 6.20
CA GLY A 163 8.04 6.12 5.09
C GLY A 163 7.74 4.69 4.64
N GLU A 164 8.36 3.67 5.23
CA GLU A 164 8.15 2.27 4.84
C GLU A 164 7.32 1.47 5.86
N VAL A 165 6.70 0.41 5.37
CA VAL A 165 5.89 -0.53 6.15
C VAL A 165 6.39 -1.96 5.95
N VAL A 166 6.05 -2.86 6.87
CA VAL A 166 6.35 -4.29 6.75
C VAL A 166 5.48 -4.90 5.66
N VAL A 167 6.10 -5.65 4.76
CA VAL A 167 5.43 -6.37 3.65
C VAL A 167 5.73 -7.87 3.63
N GLY A 168 6.68 -8.33 4.45
CA GLY A 168 7.03 -9.75 4.50
C GLY A 168 8.01 -10.10 5.61
N PHE A 169 8.32 -11.39 5.69
CA PHE A 169 9.28 -11.93 6.63
C PHE A 169 9.93 -13.22 6.12
N SER A 170 11.10 -13.56 6.66
CA SER A 170 11.78 -14.84 6.49
C SER A 170 12.50 -15.20 7.79
N GLY A 171 13.13 -16.37 7.86
CA GLY A 171 13.84 -16.74 9.07
C GLY A 171 14.14 -18.23 9.19
N ARG A 172 14.23 -18.67 10.45
CA ARG A 172 14.50 -20.06 10.82
C ARG A 172 13.57 -20.47 11.93
N ASN A 173 13.09 -21.71 11.88
CA ASN A 173 12.22 -22.25 12.90
C ASN A 173 12.52 -23.73 13.19
N GLY A 174 12.25 -24.13 14.43
CA GLY A 174 12.14 -25.52 14.86
C GLY A 174 10.84 -25.67 15.64
N TRP A 175 10.97 -26.06 16.91
CA TRP A 175 9.85 -26.03 17.86
C TRP A 175 9.39 -24.61 18.17
N TYR A 176 10.32 -23.64 18.13
CA TYR A 176 10.08 -22.21 18.29
C TYR A 176 10.63 -21.46 17.08
N ILE A 177 10.38 -20.15 17.03
CA ILE A 177 11.02 -19.24 16.10
C ILE A 177 12.45 -18.97 16.57
N ASP A 178 13.43 -19.50 15.84
CA ASP A 178 14.85 -19.31 16.12
C ASP A 178 15.35 -17.96 15.59
N GLN A 179 14.89 -17.55 14.41
CA GLN A 179 15.33 -16.32 13.76
C GLN A 179 14.22 -15.68 12.93
N LEU A 180 14.18 -14.34 12.90
CA LEU A 180 13.31 -13.55 12.03
C LEU A 180 14.12 -12.51 11.26
N THR A 181 13.69 -12.25 10.03
CA THR A 181 14.08 -11.14 9.16
C THR A 181 12.78 -10.54 8.62
N PHE A 182 12.61 -9.22 8.75
CA PHE A 182 11.43 -8.53 8.22
C PHE A 182 11.80 -7.79 6.94
N TYR A 183 10.85 -7.68 6.01
CA TYR A 183 11.00 -6.98 4.75
C TYR A 183 10.13 -5.75 4.76
N CYS A 184 10.70 -4.63 4.36
CA CYS A 184 10.06 -3.33 4.33
C CYS A 184 9.96 -2.82 2.89
N ALA A 185 8.89 -2.10 2.60
CA ALA A 185 8.72 -1.40 1.33
C ALA A 185 7.94 -0.10 1.55
N ALA A 186 8.20 0.89 0.70
CA ALA A 186 7.44 2.14 0.69
C ALA A 186 6.10 1.94 -0.01
N PRO A 187 4.95 2.24 0.63
CA PRO A 187 3.70 2.45 -0.09
C PRO A 187 3.76 3.78 -0.84
N GLN A 188 3.39 3.75 -2.12
CA GLN A 188 3.51 4.89 -3.04
C GLN A 188 2.19 5.08 -3.78
N ILE A 189 1.90 6.32 -4.16
CA ILE A 189 0.80 6.64 -5.07
C ILE A 189 1.43 6.97 -6.43
N ALA A 190 0.90 6.32 -7.46
CA ALA A 190 1.26 6.56 -8.84
C ALA A 190 -0.01 6.92 -9.61
N GLU A 191 0.15 7.45 -10.81
CA GLU A 191 -0.93 7.81 -11.72
C GLU A 191 -0.65 7.17 -13.08
N ASP A 192 -1.68 6.58 -13.68
CA ASP A 192 -1.69 6.16 -15.08
C ASP A 192 -2.93 6.73 -15.79
N GLY A 193 -3.20 6.26 -17.01
CA GLY A 193 -4.33 6.75 -17.79
C GLY A 193 -5.72 6.34 -17.29
N ASP A 194 -5.79 5.56 -16.21
CA ASP A 194 -7.03 5.22 -15.50
C ASP A 194 -7.11 5.93 -14.13
N GLY A 195 -6.18 6.85 -13.83
CA GLY A 195 -6.14 7.66 -12.60
C GLY A 195 -5.12 7.18 -11.57
N PHE A 196 -5.31 7.56 -10.31
CA PHE A 196 -4.37 7.25 -9.24
C PHE A 196 -4.52 5.82 -8.71
N PHE A 197 -3.40 5.19 -8.38
CA PHE A 197 -3.36 3.87 -7.77
C PHE A 197 -2.22 3.74 -6.76
N VAL A 198 -2.37 2.79 -5.83
CA VAL A 198 -1.33 2.47 -4.86
C VAL A 198 -0.40 1.39 -5.41
N SER A 199 0.91 1.61 -5.26
CA SER A 199 1.95 0.63 -5.53
C SER A 199 2.87 0.47 -4.33
N LEU A 200 3.68 -0.60 -4.34
CA LEU A 200 4.72 -0.83 -3.33
C LEU A 200 6.09 -0.78 -4.01
N GLY A 201 7.01 -0.06 -3.37
CA GLY A 201 8.42 -0.07 -3.74
C GLY A 201 9.07 -1.46 -3.60
N ALA A 202 10.34 -1.55 -3.99
CA ALA A 202 11.09 -2.79 -3.85
C ALA A 202 11.25 -3.18 -2.37
N ALA A 203 10.90 -4.42 -2.03
CA ALA A 203 11.04 -4.92 -0.68
C ALA A 203 12.51 -5.14 -0.29
N ALA A 204 12.93 -4.63 0.86
CA ALA A 204 14.28 -4.75 1.38
C ALA A 204 14.32 -5.41 2.77
N PRO A 205 15.25 -6.34 3.03
CA PRO A 205 15.36 -7.01 4.33
C PRO A 205 16.02 -6.14 5.39
N LEU A 206 15.53 -6.23 6.62
CA LEU A 206 16.21 -5.75 7.82
C LEU A 206 17.24 -6.78 8.33
N ALA A 207 18.14 -6.36 9.21
CA ALA A 207 19.10 -7.28 9.83
C ALA A 207 18.41 -8.35 10.69
N ALA A 208 18.73 -9.62 10.44
CA ALA A 208 18.16 -10.76 11.14
C ALA A 208 18.32 -10.69 12.67
N ILE A 209 17.36 -11.29 13.38
CA ILE A 209 17.32 -11.35 14.86
C ILE A 209 17.12 -12.79 15.29
N GLY A 210 17.94 -13.27 16.23
CA GLY A 210 17.84 -14.61 16.80
C GLY A 210 19.03 -15.51 16.44
N GLY A 211 18.97 -16.75 16.90
CA GLY A 211 20.04 -17.73 16.81
C GLY A 211 20.10 -18.50 15.47
N PRO A 212 21.17 -19.28 15.25
CA PRO A 212 21.35 -20.10 14.04
C PRO A 212 20.61 -21.45 14.12
N GLY A 213 19.72 -21.66 15.09
CA GLY A 213 18.96 -22.90 15.27
C GLY A 213 17.80 -23.07 14.28
N GLY A 214 17.22 -24.26 14.24
CA GLY A 214 16.10 -24.60 13.36
C GLY A 214 16.48 -24.85 11.89
N ASP A 215 15.47 -24.91 11.03
CA ASP A 215 15.60 -24.96 9.57
C ASP A 215 15.14 -23.63 8.95
N PRO A 216 15.76 -23.17 7.84
CA PRO A 216 15.32 -21.96 7.17
C PRO A 216 13.95 -22.15 6.52
N PHE A 217 13.12 -21.12 6.60
CA PHE A 217 11.87 -21.03 5.85
C PHE A 217 11.95 -19.90 4.80
N PRO A 218 11.20 -20.00 3.69
CA PRO A 218 11.36 -19.09 2.56
C PRO A 218 10.88 -17.67 2.90
N GLU A 219 11.34 -16.71 2.09
CA GLU A 219 10.76 -15.37 2.08
C GLU A 219 9.26 -15.46 1.83
N THR A 220 8.50 -14.85 2.74
CA THR A 220 7.05 -14.93 2.77
C THR A 220 6.51 -13.51 2.84
N TYR A 221 5.90 -13.09 1.74
CA TYR A 221 5.33 -11.76 1.58
C TYR A 221 3.82 -11.81 1.76
N CYS A 222 3.25 -10.66 2.11
CA CYS A 222 1.83 -10.41 1.91
C CYS A 222 1.45 -10.65 0.43
N PRO A 223 0.17 -10.97 0.13
CA PRO A 223 -0.30 -11.04 -1.24
C PRO A 223 0.07 -9.78 -2.03
N MET A 224 0.19 -9.92 -3.36
CA MET A 224 0.67 -8.84 -4.23
C MET A 224 -0.09 -7.52 -3.98
N GLY A 225 0.65 -6.44 -3.76
CA GLY A 225 0.11 -5.10 -3.48
C GLY A 225 -0.37 -4.86 -2.04
N GLN A 226 -0.26 -5.85 -1.15
CA GLN A 226 -0.73 -5.72 0.23
C GLN A 226 0.41 -5.46 1.23
N ILE A 227 0.05 -4.80 2.32
CA ILE A 227 0.93 -4.47 3.44
C ILE A 227 0.53 -5.26 4.69
N ALA A 228 1.46 -5.46 5.61
CA ALA A 228 1.16 -6.14 6.87
C ALA A 228 0.50 -5.18 7.87
N THR A 229 -0.66 -5.56 8.39
CA THR A 229 -1.40 -4.78 9.41
C THR A 229 -1.64 -5.56 10.68
N ARG A 230 -1.34 -6.87 10.69
CA ARG A 230 -1.57 -7.76 11.82
C ARG A 230 -0.40 -8.70 12.03
N GLN A 231 -0.07 -8.96 13.29
CA GLN A 231 0.81 -10.06 13.67
C GLN A 231 -0.07 -11.24 14.12
N ARG A 232 0.30 -12.46 13.74
CA ARG A 232 -0.44 -13.65 14.13
C ARG A 232 0.47 -14.82 14.35
N GLY A 233 0.02 -15.79 15.12
CA GLY A 233 0.84 -16.95 15.42
C GLY A 233 0.40 -17.68 16.65
N ARG A 234 1.38 -18.30 17.32
CA ARG A 234 1.21 -18.96 18.60
C ARG A 234 2.36 -18.60 19.51
N ALA A 235 2.08 -18.43 20.79
CA ALA A 235 3.11 -18.16 21.77
C ALA A 235 2.80 -18.82 23.11
N SER A 236 3.86 -19.19 23.81
CA SER A 236 3.85 -19.72 25.17
C SER A 236 4.84 -18.92 26.00
N ASN A 237 5.87 -19.57 26.53
CA ASN A 237 7.02 -18.85 27.08
C ASN A 237 7.82 -18.19 25.96
N ASP A 238 7.90 -18.84 24.80
CA ASP A 238 8.58 -18.37 23.61
C ASP A 238 7.59 -18.29 22.43
N LEU A 239 8.03 -17.69 21.34
CA LEU A 239 7.25 -17.59 20.11
C LEU A 239 7.27 -18.94 19.39
N ASP A 240 6.19 -19.69 19.52
CA ASP A 240 6.03 -20.99 18.88
C ASP A 240 5.87 -20.85 17.36
N ARG A 241 5.07 -19.87 16.91
CA ARG A 241 4.72 -19.69 15.50
C ARG A 241 4.50 -18.23 15.14
N PHE A 242 4.84 -17.85 13.91
CA PHE A 242 4.70 -16.48 13.42
C PHE A 242 4.18 -16.42 11.98
N GLY A 243 3.39 -15.37 11.71
CA GLY A 243 2.99 -14.92 10.38
C GLY A 243 2.31 -13.55 10.45
N LEU A 244 1.82 -13.09 9.31
CA LEU A 244 1.25 -11.76 9.14
C LEU A 244 -0.18 -11.84 8.57
N GLY A 245 -1.02 -10.91 9.01
CA GLY A 245 -2.28 -10.58 8.34
C GLY A 245 -2.09 -9.30 7.54
N CYS A 246 -2.64 -9.27 6.32
CA CYS A 246 -2.36 -8.22 5.35
C CYS A 246 -3.60 -7.40 5.03
N ALA A 247 -3.41 -6.23 4.42
CA ALA A 247 -4.46 -5.33 3.97
C ALA A 247 -4.09 -4.67 2.64
N ASN A 248 -5.11 -4.34 1.85
CA ASN A 248 -4.95 -3.42 0.72
C ASN A 248 -5.06 -1.99 1.23
N ILE A 249 -4.25 -1.08 0.67
CA ILE A 249 -4.48 0.36 0.77
C ILE A 249 -5.37 0.74 -0.41
N ASN A 250 -6.49 1.41 -0.14
CA ASN A 250 -7.38 1.91 -1.18
C ASN A 250 -7.45 3.43 -1.11
N LEU A 251 -7.43 4.08 -2.27
CA LEU A 251 -7.72 5.50 -2.43
C LEU A 251 -9.24 5.71 -2.45
N LEU A 252 -9.68 6.81 -1.86
CA LEU A 252 -11.04 7.31 -1.95
C LEU A 252 -11.02 8.61 -2.74
N TYR A 253 -12.00 8.76 -3.61
CA TYR A 253 -12.26 9.90 -4.48
C TYR A 253 -13.58 10.54 -4.04
#